data_AF-A0A429S6I6-F1
#
_entry.id   AF-A0A429S6I6-F1
#
_cell.length_a   1.000
_cell.length_b   1.000
_cell.length_c   1.000
_cell.angle_alpha   90.00
_cell.angle_beta   90.00
_cell.angle_gamma   90.00
#
_symmetry.space_group_name_H-M   'P 1'
#
loop_
_entity.id
_entity.type
_entity.pdbx_description
1 polymer ?
#
loop_
_entity_poly.entity_id
_entity_poly.type
_entity_poly.pdbx_seq_one_letter_code
_entity_poly.pdbx_strand_id
1 'polypeptide(L)'
;MSDLVPGTAASLLIQGTIVSHTNLAGDGEPHLHPAVQEFFDALPPAEREPFLGYCAESALVSDQLYALDEQRGDGRTTTLDEALPHFAGAAVMARKIRPEGDPEHGTEAPICRSCTALLKALGITVIHDR
;
A
#
# COMPACT_ATOMS: atom_id res chain seq x y z
N MET A 1 -22.08 -14.90 2.49
CA MET A 1 -21.21 -13.71 2.37
C MET A 1 -19.83 -14.25 2.14
N SER A 2 -19.36 -14.24 0.89
CA SER A 2 -18.14 -14.92 0.46
C SER A 2 -17.00 -14.75 1.45
N ASP A 3 -16.44 -15.88 1.87
CA ASP A 3 -15.18 -16.02 2.61
C ASP A 3 -14.03 -15.47 1.77
N LEU A 4 -13.97 -14.16 1.54
CA LEU A 4 -12.78 -13.51 1.02
C LEU A 4 -11.83 -13.29 2.20
N VAL A 5 -11.29 -14.40 2.70
CA VAL A 5 -10.09 -14.33 3.54
C VAL A 5 -9.04 -13.60 2.71
N PRO A 6 -8.50 -12.46 3.19
CA PRO A 6 -7.49 -11.74 2.43
C PRO A 6 -6.29 -12.65 2.17
N GLY A 7 -5.63 -12.45 1.02
CA GLY A 7 -4.45 -13.21 0.63
C GLY A 7 -3.16 -12.64 1.22
N THR A 8 -3.12 -11.36 1.56
CA THR A 8 -1.94 -10.71 2.16
C THR A 8 -2.34 -9.65 3.19
N ALA A 9 -1.42 -9.37 4.11
CA ALA A 9 -1.44 -8.17 4.94
C ALA A 9 -0.09 -7.47 4.87
N ALA A 10 -0.12 -6.15 4.81
CA ALA A 10 1.06 -5.31 4.93
C ALA A 10 1.02 -4.51 6.23
N SER A 11 2.19 -4.21 6.77
CA SER A 11 2.38 -3.31 7.91
C SER A 11 3.38 -2.24 7.55
N LEU A 12 2.99 -0.98 7.78
CA LEU A 12 3.79 0.21 7.54
C LEU A 12 4.16 0.83 8.90
N LEU A 13 5.46 0.89 9.17
CA LEU A 13 6.03 1.73 10.22
C LEU A 13 6.15 3.16 9.67
N ILE A 14 5.44 4.08 10.28
CA ILE A 14 5.37 5.50 9.89
C ILE A 14 5.36 6.37 11.16
N GLN A 15 6.30 7.32 11.26
CA GLN A 15 6.37 8.27 12.39
C GLN A 15 6.30 7.61 13.78
N GLY A 16 6.93 6.43 13.95
CA GLY A 16 6.93 5.68 15.21
C GLY A 16 5.66 4.89 15.51
N THR A 17 4.68 4.88 14.60
CA THR A 17 3.45 4.09 14.68
C THR A 17 3.44 2.99 13.62
N ILE A 18 2.85 1.84 13.95
CA ILE A 18 2.60 0.77 12.97
C ILE A 18 1.12 0.79 12.61
N VAL A 19 0.84 0.93 11.33
CA VAL A 19 -0.48 0.75 10.74
C VAL A 19 -0.46 -0.44 9.79
N SER A 20 -1.58 -1.14 9.67
CA SER A 20 -1.67 -2.37 8.86
C SER A 20 -2.94 -2.37 8.03
N HIS A 21 -2.85 -2.94 6.83
CA HIS A 21 -3.98 -3.16 5.95
C HIS A 21 -3.86 -4.56 5.31
N THR A 22 -4.97 -5.16 4.92
CA THR A 22 -4.98 -6.36 4.09
C THR A 22 -5.02 -6.00 2.60
N ASN A 23 -4.83 -6.93 1.68
CA ASN A 23 -5.21 -6.64 0.30
C ASN A 23 -6.71 -6.31 0.24
N LEU A 24 -7.08 -5.43 -0.69
CA LEU A 24 -8.46 -5.09 -0.94
C LEU A 24 -9.15 -6.24 -1.67
N ALA A 25 -10.43 -6.44 -1.37
CA ALA A 25 -11.27 -7.46 -1.96
C ALA A 25 -12.72 -6.95 -2.08
N GLY A 26 -13.49 -7.49 -3.02
CA GLY A 26 -14.88 -7.13 -3.25
C GLY A 26 -15.16 -6.67 -4.68
N ASP A 27 -16.44 -6.46 -4.99
CA ASP A 27 -16.91 -6.02 -6.29
C ASP A 27 -16.90 -4.48 -6.33
N GLY A 28 -15.82 -3.88 -6.83
CA GLY A 28 -15.70 -2.43 -6.99
C GLY A 28 -14.26 -1.97 -7.18
N GLU A 29 -14.07 -0.80 -7.78
CA GLU A 29 -12.75 -0.20 -7.90
C GLU A 29 -12.21 0.20 -6.51
N PRO A 30 -10.91 -0.02 -6.24
CA PRO A 30 -10.31 0.35 -4.98
C PRO A 30 -10.33 1.86 -4.83
N HIS A 31 -10.83 2.36 -3.70
CA HIS A 31 -10.85 3.79 -3.42
C HIS A 31 -9.45 4.25 -2.98
N LEU A 32 -8.59 4.49 -3.95
CA LEU A 32 -7.24 5.01 -3.73
C LEU A 32 -7.24 6.53 -3.67
N HIS A 33 -6.26 7.05 -2.94
CA HIS A 33 -5.99 8.48 -2.92
C HIS A 33 -5.65 8.98 -4.34
N PRO A 34 -6.15 10.15 -4.80
CA PRO A 34 -5.97 10.56 -6.18
C PRO A 34 -4.51 10.64 -6.64
N ALA A 35 -3.58 11.04 -5.75
CA ALA A 35 -2.15 11.05 -6.08
C ALA A 35 -1.56 9.63 -6.31
N VAL A 36 -2.10 8.60 -5.66
CA VAL A 36 -1.71 7.20 -5.89
C VAL A 36 -2.29 6.72 -7.22
N GLN A 37 -3.56 7.06 -7.50
CA GLN A 37 -4.19 6.74 -8.77
C GLN A 37 -3.45 7.38 -9.95
N GLU A 38 -3.12 8.67 -9.87
CA GLU A 38 -2.37 9.40 -10.88
C GLU A 38 -0.99 8.77 -11.13
N PHE A 39 -0.29 8.38 -10.06
CA PHE A 39 0.99 7.68 -10.17
C PHE A 39 0.85 6.34 -10.89
N PHE A 40 -0.16 5.54 -10.55
CA PHE A 40 -0.45 4.26 -11.20
C PHE A 40 -0.86 4.41 -12.67
N ASP A 41 -1.64 5.42 -13.00
CA ASP A 41 -2.06 5.72 -14.37
C ASP A 41 -0.86 6.14 -15.25
N ALA A 42 0.14 6.78 -14.64
CA ALA A 42 1.38 7.20 -15.29
C ALA A 42 2.45 6.10 -15.40
N LEU A 43 2.29 4.95 -14.73
CA LEU A 43 3.30 3.88 -14.76
C LEU A 43 3.55 3.37 -16.19
N PRO A 44 4.80 3.06 -16.57
CA PRO A 44 5.08 2.39 -17.83
C PRO A 44 4.46 0.98 -17.84
N PRO A 45 4.05 0.43 -19.00
CA PRO A 45 3.39 -0.88 -19.05
C PRO A 45 4.15 -2.02 -18.37
N ALA A 46 5.49 -1.98 -18.35
CA ALA A 46 6.33 -2.99 -17.71
C ALA A 46 6.20 -3.02 -16.17
N GLU A 47 5.77 -1.91 -15.55
CA GLU A 47 5.61 -1.78 -14.10
C GLU A 47 4.15 -1.94 -13.65
N ARG A 48 3.22 -2.16 -14.59
CA ARG A 48 1.80 -2.38 -14.27
C ARG A 48 1.52 -3.84 -13.93
N GLU A 49 0.61 -4.04 -12.99
CA GLU A 49 0.06 -5.34 -12.62
C GLU A 49 -1.43 -5.40 -12.97
N PRO A 50 -1.99 -6.58 -13.31
CA PRO A 50 -3.42 -6.69 -13.63
C PRO A 50 -4.35 -6.35 -12.47
N PHE A 51 -3.87 -6.48 -11.23
CA PHE A 51 -4.59 -6.22 -9.98
C PHE A 51 -4.18 -4.88 -9.35
N LEU A 52 -3.73 -3.93 -10.17
CA LEU A 52 -3.27 -2.61 -9.75
C LEU A 52 -4.28 -1.94 -8.79
N GLY A 53 -3.79 -1.48 -7.65
CA GLY A 53 -4.60 -0.80 -6.65
C GLY A 53 -5.28 -1.67 -5.60
N TYR A 54 -5.34 -2.99 -5.77
CA TYR A 54 -5.93 -3.90 -4.76
C TYR A 54 -4.93 -4.36 -3.70
N CYS A 55 -3.71 -3.84 -3.75
CA CYS A 55 -2.62 -4.23 -2.85
C CYS A 55 -2.79 -3.57 -1.47
N ALA A 56 -2.33 -4.23 -0.42
CA ALA A 56 -2.37 -3.68 0.94
C ALA A 56 -1.50 -2.39 1.05
N GLU A 57 -0.42 -2.34 0.29
CA GLU A 57 0.55 -1.27 0.25
C GLU A 57 -0.04 0.01 -0.36
N SER A 58 -0.79 -0.11 -1.46
CA SER A 58 -1.49 1.04 -2.05
C SER A 58 -2.60 1.57 -1.16
N ALA A 59 -3.28 0.70 -0.41
CA ALA A 59 -4.26 1.11 0.59
C ALA A 59 -3.59 1.87 1.74
N LEU A 60 -2.51 1.32 2.31
CA LEU A 60 -1.75 1.97 3.40
C LEU A 60 -1.24 3.36 2.99
N VAL A 61 -0.64 3.49 1.80
CA VAL A 61 -0.18 4.80 1.32
C VAL A 61 -1.36 5.74 1.10
N SER A 62 -2.46 5.25 0.54
CA SER A 62 -3.67 6.08 0.32
C SER A 62 -4.25 6.60 1.63
N ASP A 63 -4.36 5.75 2.66
CA ASP A 63 -4.85 6.13 3.99
C ASP A 63 -4.00 7.25 4.61
N GLN A 64 -2.67 7.16 4.47
CA GLN A 64 -1.76 8.20 4.96
C GLN A 64 -1.94 9.53 4.21
N LEU A 65 -2.16 9.48 2.89
CA LEU A 65 -2.38 10.69 2.09
C LEU A 65 -3.74 11.34 2.38
N TYR A 66 -4.81 10.55 2.54
CA TYR A 66 -6.11 11.08 2.98
C TYR A 66 -6.00 11.74 4.36
N ALA A 67 -5.25 11.14 5.30
CA ALA A 67 -5.02 11.75 6.60
C ALA A 67 -4.27 13.09 6.50
N LEU A 68 -3.33 13.23 5.56
CA LEU A 68 -2.66 14.50 5.28
C LEU A 68 -3.63 15.55 4.72
N ASP A 69 -4.49 15.16 3.76
CA ASP A 69 -5.51 16.04 3.19
C ASP A 69 -6.47 16.57 4.27
N GLU A 70 -6.94 15.68 5.15
CA GLU A 70 -7.81 16.04 6.28
C GLU A 70 -7.11 17.00 7.26
N GLN A 71 -5.82 16.78 7.55
CA GLN A 71 -5.04 17.65 8.44
C GLN A 71 -4.83 19.05 7.87
N ARG A 72 -4.69 19.19 6.55
CA ARG A 72 -4.53 20.49 5.89
C ARG A 72 -5.79 21.33 5.98
N GLY A 73 -6.95 20.72 5.75
CA GLY A 73 -8.26 21.39 5.83
C GLY A 73 -8.51 22.48 4.78
N ASP A 74 -7.62 22.64 3.79
CA ASP A 74 -7.74 23.60 2.68
C ASP A 74 -8.50 23.02 1.47
N GLY A 75 -8.95 21.76 1.57
CA GLY A 75 -9.69 21.05 0.53
C GLY A 75 -8.84 20.65 -0.68
N ARG A 76 -7.52 20.82 -0.62
CA ARG A 76 -6.60 20.37 -1.67
C ARG A 76 -6.20 18.92 -1.45
N THR A 77 -5.88 18.26 -2.56
CA THR A 77 -5.23 16.94 -2.56
C THR A 77 -3.72 17.09 -2.45
N THR A 78 -3.11 16.34 -1.54
CA THR A 78 -1.68 16.26 -1.31
C THR A 78 -1.00 15.50 -2.45
N THR A 79 0.05 16.07 -3.04
CA THR A 79 0.82 15.36 -4.08
C THR A 79 1.80 14.38 -3.45
N LEU A 80 2.32 13.41 -4.22
CA LEU A 80 3.34 12.48 -3.71
C LEU A 80 4.61 13.22 -3.26
N ASP A 81 5.03 14.25 -3.99
CA ASP A 81 6.19 15.07 -3.64
C ASP A 81 5.97 15.84 -2.32
N GLU A 82 4.77 16.40 -2.12
CA GLU A 82 4.40 17.07 -0.87
C GLU A 82 4.39 16.10 0.32
N ALA A 83 4.12 14.81 0.08
CA ALA A 83 4.06 13.78 1.11
C ALA A 83 5.43 13.18 1.48
N LEU A 84 6.51 13.43 0.73
CA LEU A 84 7.83 12.84 1.00
C LEU A 84 8.31 13.03 2.46
N PRO A 85 8.17 14.22 3.10
CA PRO A 85 8.57 14.40 4.49
C PRO A 85 7.75 13.54 5.47
N HIS A 86 6.49 13.25 5.16
CA HIS A 86 5.61 12.41 6.00
C HIS A 86 6.15 10.99 6.08
N PHE A 87 6.62 10.45 4.96
CA PHE A 87 7.16 9.09 4.81
C PHE A 87 8.66 8.97 5.13
N ALA A 88 9.31 10.04 5.62
CA ALA A 88 10.72 10.00 5.95
C ALA A 88 11.04 8.92 7.02
N GLY A 89 11.90 7.97 6.66
CA GLY A 89 12.28 6.85 7.54
C GLY A 89 11.20 5.77 7.68
N ALA A 90 10.16 5.81 6.86
CA ALA A 90 9.11 4.80 6.87
C ALA A 90 9.62 3.47 6.30
N ALA A 91 9.01 2.38 6.78
CA ALA A 91 9.34 1.04 6.31
C ALA A 91 8.11 0.14 6.26
N VAL A 92 8.03 -0.74 5.27
CA VAL A 92 6.89 -1.62 5.03
C VAL A 92 7.35 -3.07 4.90
N MET A 93 6.52 -3.99 5.38
CA MET A 93 6.63 -5.43 5.11
C MET A 93 5.27 -6.01 4.78
N ALA A 94 5.26 -7.10 4.01
CA ALA A 94 4.03 -7.81 3.66
C ALA A 94 4.14 -9.30 3.97
N ARG A 95 3.03 -9.90 4.40
CA ARG A 95 2.90 -11.30 4.82
C ARG A 95 1.74 -11.97 4.10
N LYS A 96 1.91 -13.25 3.77
CA LYS A 96 0.83 -14.06 3.21
C LYS A 96 -0.17 -14.42 4.32
N ILE A 97 -1.45 -14.27 4.03
CA ILE A 97 -2.54 -14.80 4.85
C ILE A 97 -3.09 -16.05 4.17
N ARG A 98 -3.04 -17.18 4.85
CA ARG A 98 -3.51 -18.48 4.37
C ARG A 98 -4.40 -19.18 5.42
N PRO A 99 -5.13 -20.24 5.08
CA PRO A 99 -5.86 -21.03 6.07
C PRO A 99 -4.93 -21.59 7.17
N GLU A 100 -5.53 -21.92 8.32
CA GLU A 100 -4.83 -22.59 9.41
C GLU A 100 -4.14 -23.88 8.93
N GLY A 101 -2.88 -24.07 9.32
CA GLY A 101 -2.07 -25.22 8.94
C GLY A 101 -1.37 -25.12 7.58
N ASP A 102 -1.62 -24.06 6.80
CA ASP A 102 -0.85 -23.80 5.58
C ASP A 102 0.57 -23.32 5.94
N PRO A 103 1.63 -24.00 5.46
CA PRO A 103 3.01 -23.64 5.80
C PRO A 103 3.46 -22.29 5.23
N GLU A 104 2.75 -21.74 4.24
CA GLU A 104 3.03 -20.40 3.72
C GLU A 104 2.38 -19.28 4.54
N HIS A 105 1.50 -19.59 5.50
CA HIS A 105 0.90 -18.58 6.36
C HIS A 105 1.98 -17.80 7.12
N GLY A 106 1.91 -16.47 7.10
CA GLY A 106 2.86 -15.61 7.80
C GLY A 106 4.25 -15.52 7.16
N THR A 107 4.52 -16.26 6.08
CA THR A 107 5.74 -16.05 5.28
C THR A 107 5.67 -14.72 4.54
N GLU A 108 6.84 -14.20 4.13
CA GLU A 108 6.92 -12.98 3.32
C GLU A 108 6.02 -13.06 2.07
N ALA A 109 5.23 -12.00 1.86
CA ALA A 109 4.53 -11.77 0.60
C ALA A 109 5.35 -10.80 -0.25
N PRO A 110 5.70 -11.14 -1.50
CA PRO A 110 6.41 -10.22 -2.37
C PRO A 110 5.52 -9.03 -2.71
N ILE A 111 6.09 -7.82 -2.61
CA ILE A 111 5.41 -6.60 -3.04
C ILE A 111 5.36 -6.59 -4.57
N CYS A 112 4.20 -6.27 -5.14
CA CYS A 112 4.01 -6.28 -6.59
C CYS A 112 4.85 -5.18 -7.28
N ARG A 113 5.04 -5.29 -8.60
CA ARG A 113 5.91 -4.35 -9.35
C ARG A 113 5.44 -2.89 -9.21
N SER A 114 4.13 -2.67 -9.29
CA SER A 114 3.54 -1.32 -9.23
C SER A 114 3.68 -0.69 -7.84
N CYS A 115 3.40 -1.45 -6.78
CA CYS A 115 3.58 -0.95 -5.41
C CYS A 115 5.06 -0.75 -5.07
N THR A 116 5.96 -1.59 -5.59
CA THR A 116 7.41 -1.38 -5.46
C THR A 116 7.83 -0.03 -6.04
N ALA A 117 7.29 0.34 -7.22
CA ALA A 117 7.55 1.65 -7.83
C ALA A 117 7.03 2.81 -6.96
N LEU A 118 5.80 2.69 -6.44
CA LEU A 118 5.19 3.70 -5.55
C LEU A 118 5.99 3.90 -4.26
N LEU A 119 6.31 2.80 -3.57
CA LEU A 119 7.08 2.83 -2.31
C LEU A 119 8.46 3.44 -2.52
N LYS A 120 9.12 3.10 -3.64
CA LYS A 120 10.40 3.70 -4.03
C LYS A 120 10.28 5.20 -4.28
N ALA A 121 9.22 5.64 -4.98
CA ALA A 121 8.98 7.06 -5.23
C ALA A 121 8.80 7.85 -3.92
N LEU A 122 8.18 7.24 -2.91
CA LEU A 122 7.98 7.83 -1.58
C LEU A 122 9.16 7.65 -0.61
N GLY A 123 10.23 6.94 -1.03
CA GLY A 123 11.38 6.65 -0.16
C GLY A 123 11.08 5.67 0.98
N ILE A 124 10.02 4.88 0.88
CA ILE A 124 9.64 3.88 1.89
C ILE A 124 10.52 2.64 1.72
N THR A 125 11.15 2.20 2.81
CA THR A 125 12.02 1.01 2.79
C THR A 125 11.19 -0.27 2.82
N VAL A 126 11.47 -1.22 1.94
CA VAL A 126 10.87 -2.57 2.03
C VAL A 126 11.73 -3.45 2.94
N ILE A 127 11.11 -4.03 3.96
CA ILE A 127 11.73 -4.99 4.86
C ILE A 127 11.41 -6.40 4.37
N HIS A 128 12.46 -7.18 4.17
CA HIS A 128 12.40 -8.59 3.77
C HIS A 128 12.76 -9.50 4.94
N ASP A 129 12.33 -10.77 4.90
CA ASP A 129 12.82 -11.78 5.81
C ASP A 129 14.33 -12.03 5.58
N ARG A 130 15.04 -12.34 6.67
CA ARG A 130 16.48 -12.66 6.63
C ARG A 130 16.71 -14.14 6.34
#